data_AF-A0A2A5XF48-F1
#
_entry.id   AF-A0A2A5XF48-F1
#
_cell.length_a   1.000
_cell.length_b   1.000
_cell.length_c   1.000
_cell.angle_alpha   90.00
_cell.angle_beta   90.00
_cell.angle_gamma   90.00
#
_symmetry.space_group_name_H-M   'P 1'
#
loop_
_entity.id
_entity.type
_entity.pdbx_description
1 polymer ?
#
loop_
_entity_poly.entity_id
_entity_poly.type
_entity_poly.pdbx_seq_one_letter_code
_entity_poly.pdbx_strand_id
1 'polypeptide(L)'
;MAFFYRFVFKLFFKITITMKRILGLILAFTFSISLYASDCEAPISKERFDSLLKTLELKNNDHQKYILISAYSNRECMSVNQLLSFIDLIDEHKVKVSIVQELCNSVFDKENIDQLMTNFTEYEKSVILKSVK
;
A
#
# COMPACT_ATOMS: atom_id res chain seq x y z
N MET A 1 0.73 -29.70 35.22
CA MET A 1 0.23 -29.58 36.61
C MET A 1 0.30 -28.10 36.99
N ALA A 2 -0.66 -27.24 36.66
CA ALA A 2 -2.03 -27.21 37.19
C ALA A 2 -2.03 -27.51 38.70
N PHE A 3 -2.02 -26.48 39.56
CA PHE A 3 -2.79 -26.50 40.83
C PHE A 3 -2.75 -25.20 41.66
N PHE A 4 -1.98 -24.16 41.32
CA PHE A 4 -1.97 -22.89 42.10
C PHE A 4 -2.66 -21.69 41.43
N TYR A 5 -3.49 -21.94 40.41
CA TYR A 5 -4.72 -21.16 40.23
C TYR A 5 -5.68 -21.58 41.35
N ARG A 6 -5.89 -20.79 42.42
CA ARG A 6 -7.24 -20.64 43.03
C ARG A 6 -7.38 -19.75 44.25
N PHE A 7 -6.34 -19.47 45.06
CA PHE A 7 -6.60 -18.91 46.39
C PHE A 7 -6.26 -17.43 46.60
N VAL A 8 -5.18 -16.90 45.99
CA VAL A 8 -4.82 -15.48 46.21
C VAL A 8 -5.68 -14.52 45.35
N PHE A 9 -6.47 -15.07 44.43
CA PHE A 9 -7.44 -14.37 43.60
C PHE A 9 -8.67 -13.81 44.36
N LYS A 10 -8.81 -13.96 45.69
CA LYS A 10 -10.15 -13.76 46.29
C LYS A 10 -10.30 -13.10 47.67
N LEU A 11 -9.30 -12.44 48.28
CA LEU A 11 -9.55 -11.84 49.60
C LEU A 11 -8.84 -10.52 49.98
N PHE A 12 -8.02 -9.93 49.10
CA PHE A 12 -7.65 -8.51 49.17
C PHE A 12 -8.10 -7.79 47.88
N PHE A 13 -9.31 -8.01 47.35
CA PHE A 13 -10.55 -7.52 47.96
C PHE A 13 -10.29 -6.17 48.63
N LYS A 14 -10.50 -5.09 47.88
CA LYS A 14 -11.75 -4.32 47.97
C LYS A 14 -11.52 -3.18 48.96
N ILE A 15 -11.75 -1.95 48.50
CA ILE A 15 -11.77 -0.73 49.32
C ILE A 15 -10.40 -0.09 49.55
N THR A 16 -9.80 0.37 48.45
CA THR A 16 -9.33 1.75 48.30
C THR A 16 -9.13 1.97 46.79
N ILE A 17 -10.15 2.22 45.95
CA ILE A 17 -11.22 3.22 46.09
C ILE A 17 -10.55 4.49 46.61
N THR A 18 -10.20 5.50 45.82
CA THR A 18 -10.88 6.11 44.67
C THR A 18 -9.91 7.19 44.18
N MET A 19 -10.08 7.71 42.96
CA MET A 19 -9.27 8.82 42.40
C MET A 19 -7.85 8.49 41.96
N LYS A 20 -7.75 7.78 40.83
CA LYS A 20 -6.70 7.94 39.78
C LYS A 20 -7.00 7.09 38.53
N ARG A 21 -8.21 6.54 38.44
CA ARG A 21 -8.75 5.69 37.36
C ARG A 21 -8.96 6.40 36.02
N ILE A 22 -8.50 7.64 35.86
CA ILE A 22 -8.63 8.38 34.59
C ILE A 22 -7.27 8.60 33.91
N LEU A 23 -6.14 8.39 34.60
CA LEU A 23 -4.81 8.66 34.02
C LEU A 23 -4.11 7.43 33.41
N GLY A 24 -4.61 6.21 33.67
CA GLY A 24 -4.00 4.95 33.23
C GLY A 24 -4.68 4.27 32.04
N LEU A 25 -5.55 4.98 31.31
CA LEU A 25 -6.27 4.47 30.13
C LEU A 25 -5.85 5.16 28.82
N ILE A 26 -4.87 6.06 28.86
CA ILE A 26 -4.40 6.83 27.68
C ILE A 26 -3.11 6.23 27.07
N LEU A 27 -2.46 5.27 27.75
CA LEU A 27 -1.23 4.62 27.28
C LEU A 27 -1.47 3.33 26.46
N ALA A 28 -2.65 3.17 25.87
CA ALA A 28 -2.99 2.06 24.98
C ALA A 28 -3.51 2.54 23.60
N PHE A 29 -3.21 3.78 23.23
CA PHE A 29 -3.41 4.31 21.89
C PHE A 29 -2.04 4.73 21.32
N THR A 30 -1.17 3.75 21.06
CA THR A 30 -0.09 3.99 20.11
C THR A 30 -0.75 4.21 18.76
N PHE A 31 -0.85 5.49 18.41
CA PHE A 31 -1.36 6.03 17.17
C PHE A 31 -0.67 5.31 16.00
N SER A 32 -1.33 4.31 15.40
CA SER A 32 -0.95 3.79 14.10
C SER A 32 -1.31 4.86 13.08
N ILE A 33 -0.46 5.87 12.96
CA ILE A 33 -0.52 6.82 11.86
C ILE A 33 -0.12 6.00 10.64
N SER A 34 -1.12 5.45 9.95
CA SER A 34 -0.96 5.14 8.55
C SER A 34 -0.73 6.49 7.88
N LEU A 35 0.54 6.83 7.62
CA LEU A 35 0.92 7.94 6.75
C LEU A 35 0.36 7.62 5.36
N TYR A 36 -0.90 7.94 5.13
CA TYR A 36 -1.43 8.09 3.79
C TYR A 36 -0.84 9.39 3.26
N ALA A 37 0.21 9.27 2.45
CA ALA A 37 0.71 10.38 1.65
C ALA A 37 -0.38 10.71 0.61
N SER A 38 -1.31 11.61 0.95
CA SER A 38 -2.37 12.05 0.04
C SER A 38 -1.95 13.21 -0.86
N ASP A 39 -0.74 13.76 -0.67
CA ASP A 39 -0.16 14.78 -1.54
C ASP A 39 1.25 14.34 -1.94
N CYS A 40 1.36 13.81 -3.16
CA CYS A 40 2.64 13.43 -3.75
C CYS A 40 3.41 14.68 -4.14
N GLU A 41 4.28 15.19 -3.25
CA GLU A 41 5.14 16.34 -3.55
C GLU A 41 6.26 16.01 -4.55
N ALA A 42 6.70 14.75 -4.58
CA ALA A 42 7.76 14.27 -5.45
C ALA A 42 7.59 12.76 -5.74
N PRO A 43 8.13 12.26 -6.88
CA PRO A 43 8.18 10.83 -7.12
C PRO A 43 9.19 10.16 -6.18
N ILE A 44 9.02 8.86 -5.98
CA ILE A 44 9.93 8.00 -5.24
C ILE A 44 11.36 8.14 -5.78
N SER A 45 12.34 8.16 -4.87
CA SER A 45 13.75 8.31 -5.25
C SER A 45 14.21 7.15 -6.13
N LYS A 46 15.17 7.42 -7.02
CA LYS A 46 15.72 6.42 -7.93
C LYS A 46 16.28 5.20 -7.19
N GLU A 47 17.05 5.41 -6.12
CA GLU A 47 17.62 4.30 -5.33
C GLU A 47 16.53 3.40 -4.75
N ARG A 48 15.49 4.01 -4.18
CA ARG A 48 14.36 3.27 -3.62
C ARG A 48 13.60 2.52 -4.71
N PHE A 49 13.34 3.18 -5.85
CA PHE A 49 12.70 2.57 -7.01
C PHE A 49 13.49 1.36 -7.54
N ASP A 50 14.79 1.51 -7.76
CA ASP A 50 15.68 0.46 -8.26
C ASP A 50 15.67 -0.77 -7.33
N SER A 51 15.55 -0.58 -6.02
CA SER A 51 15.39 -1.68 -5.05
C SER A 51 14.07 -2.43 -5.20
N LEU A 52 12.97 -1.73 -5.47
CA LEU A 52 11.65 -2.33 -5.69
C LEU A 52 11.61 -3.07 -7.03
N LEU A 53 12.19 -2.46 -8.08
CA LEU A 53 12.29 -3.05 -9.41
C LEU A 53 13.01 -4.40 -9.37
N LYS A 54 14.18 -4.47 -8.73
CA LYS A 54 14.92 -5.72 -8.53
C LYS A 54 14.11 -6.81 -7.84
N THR A 55 13.21 -6.43 -6.93
CA THR A 55 12.34 -7.40 -6.25
C THR A 55 11.31 -7.98 -7.21
N LEU A 56 10.81 -7.20 -8.16
CA LEU A 56 9.87 -7.63 -9.19
C LEU A 56 10.55 -8.51 -10.25
N GLU A 57 11.78 -8.17 -10.66
CA GLU A 57 12.58 -8.95 -11.62
C GLU A 57 12.82 -10.40 -11.16
N LEU A 58 12.85 -10.63 -9.84
CA LEU A 58 13.00 -11.96 -9.24
C LEU A 58 11.70 -12.79 -9.24
N LYS A 59 10.57 -12.24 -9.70
CA LYS A 59 9.29 -12.94 -9.76
C LYS A 59 9.04 -13.47 -11.17
N ASN A 60 8.70 -14.75 -11.26
CA ASN A 60 8.38 -15.39 -12.54
C ASN A 60 6.88 -15.37 -12.87
N ASN A 61 6.04 -14.86 -11.95
CA ASN A 61 4.59 -14.93 -12.06
C ASN A 61 4.01 -13.51 -12.07
N ASP A 62 3.29 -13.17 -13.13
CA ASP A 62 2.67 -11.86 -13.31
C ASP A 62 1.61 -11.51 -12.27
N HIS A 63 0.89 -12.49 -11.74
CA HIS A 63 -0.03 -12.26 -10.62
C HIS A 63 0.72 -11.82 -9.35
N GLN A 64 1.89 -12.40 -9.08
CA GLN A 64 2.71 -11.97 -7.95
C GLN A 64 3.30 -10.57 -8.19
N LYS A 65 3.76 -10.29 -9.41
CA LYS A 65 4.24 -8.95 -9.79
C LYS A 65 3.12 -7.93 -9.64
N TYR A 66 1.92 -8.22 -10.13
CA TYR A 66 0.73 -7.38 -9.98
C TYR A 66 0.47 -6.99 -8.52
N ILE A 67 0.39 -7.98 -7.61
CA ILE A 67 0.16 -7.72 -6.18
C ILE A 67 1.24 -6.79 -5.61
N LEU A 68 2.50 -7.01 -5.97
CA LEU A 68 3.61 -6.19 -5.48
C LEU A 68 3.57 -4.78 -6.06
N ILE A 69 3.33 -4.64 -7.37
CA ILE A 69 3.20 -3.34 -8.06
C ILE A 69 2.10 -2.52 -7.41
N SER A 70 0.87 -3.06 -7.30
CA SER A 70 -0.23 -2.37 -6.63
C SER A 70 0.13 -2.00 -5.19
N ALA A 71 0.79 -2.89 -4.44
CA ALA A 71 1.20 -2.60 -3.08
C ALA A 71 2.32 -1.55 -2.95
N TYR A 72 3.19 -1.42 -3.95
CA TYR A 72 4.23 -0.39 -3.99
C TYR A 72 3.64 0.96 -4.40
N SER A 73 2.84 1.00 -5.46
CA SER A 73 2.23 2.23 -5.99
C SER A 73 1.16 2.82 -5.07
N ASN A 74 0.56 2.02 -4.18
CA ASN A 74 -0.34 2.51 -3.14
C ASN A 74 0.40 3.14 -1.94
N ARG A 75 1.70 2.90 -1.81
CA ARG A 75 2.53 3.39 -0.67
C ARG A 75 3.52 4.46 -1.07
N GLU A 76 3.91 4.49 -2.33
CA GLU A 76 4.95 5.34 -2.87
C GLU A 76 4.38 6.15 -4.04
N CYS A 77 4.75 7.42 -4.13
CA CYS A 77 4.37 8.27 -5.26
C CYS A 77 5.22 7.89 -6.48
N MET A 78 4.63 7.34 -7.53
CA MET A 78 5.37 6.94 -8.73
C MET A 78 5.21 7.94 -9.84
N SER A 79 6.28 8.20 -10.59
CA SER A 79 6.12 8.82 -11.90
C SER A 79 5.58 7.81 -12.93
N VAL A 80 5.05 8.33 -14.03
CA VAL A 80 4.60 7.55 -15.18
C VAL A 80 5.73 6.64 -15.69
N ASN A 81 6.95 7.16 -15.84
CA ASN A 81 8.10 6.37 -16.30
C ASN A 81 8.48 5.23 -15.35
N GLN A 82 8.36 5.45 -14.04
CA GLN A 82 8.60 4.42 -13.03
C GLN A 82 7.53 3.32 -13.10
N LEU A 83 6.27 3.71 -13.27
CA LEU A 83 5.18 2.75 -13.43
C LEU A 83 5.30 1.96 -14.75
N LEU A 84 5.69 2.60 -15.85
CA LEU A 84 5.99 1.93 -17.13
C LEU A 84 7.05 0.85 -16.95
N SER A 85 8.14 1.17 -16.26
CA SER A 85 9.23 0.21 -16.00
C SER A 85 8.74 -1.02 -15.21
N PHE A 86 7.73 -0.88 -14.34
CA PHE A 86 7.08 -2.01 -13.68
C PHE A 86 6.19 -2.81 -14.61
N ILE A 87 5.42 -2.13 -15.47
CA ILE A 87 4.52 -2.75 -16.45
C ILE A 87 5.30 -3.54 -17.51
N ASP A 88 6.50 -3.07 -17.87
CA ASP A 88 7.37 -3.75 -18.83
C ASP A 88 7.88 -5.11 -18.33
N LEU A 89 7.86 -5.34 -17.02
CA LEU A 89 8.16 -6.65 -16.42
C LEU A 89 6.98 -7.64 -16.50
N ILE A 90 5.79 -7.21 -16.94
CA ILE A 90 4.62 -8.08 -17.07
C ILE A 90 4.57 -8.65 -18.49
N ASP A 91 4.30 -9.94 -18.63
CA ASP A 91 4.16 -10.59 -19.93
C ASP A 91 2.70 -10.57 -20.40
N GLU A 92 1.76 -10.85 -19.50
CA GLU A 92 0.34 -10.92 -19.81
C GLU A 92 -0.28 -9.53 -20.02
N HIS A 93 -0.67 -9.23 -21.27
CA HIS A 93 -1.28 -7.94 -21.64
C HIS A 93 -2.51 -7.56 -20.80
N LYS A 94 -3.35 -8.54 -20.45
CA LYS A 94 -4.53 -8.28 -19.59
C LYS A 94 -4.14 -7.77 -18.21
N VAL A 95 -3.03 -8.29 -17.65
CA VAL A 95 -2.50 -7.82 -16.36
C VAL A 95 -1.97 -6.40 -16.50
N LYS A 96 -1.33 -6.05 -17.62
CA LYS A 96 -0.92 -4.66 -17.91
C LYS A 96 -2.12 -3.71 -17.91
N VAL A 97 -3.21 -4.09 -18.58
CA VAL A 97 -4.46 -3.30 -18.58
C VAL A 97 -4.95 -3.09 -17.15
N SER A 98 -5.00 -4.15 -16.33
CA SER A 98 -5.45 -4.06 -14.93
C SER A 98 -4.57 -3.15 -14.08
N ILE A 99 -3.25 -3.21 -14.23
CA ILE A 99 -2.30 -2.34 -13.51
C ILE A 99 -2.56 -0.87 -13.85
N VAL A 100 -2.62 -0.54 -15.15
CA VAL A 100 -2.83 0.85 -15.58
C VAL A 100 -4.22 1.32 -15.14
N GLN A 101 -5.23 0.48 -15.28
CA GLN A 101 -6.59 0.78 -14.84
C GLN A 101 -6.65 1.16 -13.35
N GLU A 102 -5.91 0.43 -12.50
CA GLU A 102 -5.88 0.66 -11.06
C GLU A 102 -5.05 1.90 -10.68
N LEU A 103 -3.90 2.10 -11.32
CA LEU A 103 -2.85 2.99 -10.81
C LEU A 103 -2.66 4.28 -11.61
N CYS A 104 -3.29 4.44 -12.77
CA CYS A 104 -3.08 5.62 -13.62
C CYS A 104 -3.43 6.95 -12.90
N ASN A 105 -4.30 6.93 -11.89
CA ASN A 105 -4.70 8.13 -11.14
C ASN A 105 -3.79 8.50 -9.97
N SER A 106 -2.91 7.58 -9.56
CA SER A 106 -2.00 7.76 -8.43
C SER A 106 -0.58 8.17 -8.85
N VAL A 107 -0.34 8.32 -10.16
CA VAL A 107 0.95 8.84 -10.64
C VAL A 107 1.13 10.30 -10.27
N PHE A 108 2.38 10.66 -10.00
CA PHE A 108 2.81 12.01 -9.63
C PHE A 108 2.64 13.00 -10.80
N ASP A 109 3.13 12.65 -11.98
CA ASP A 109 3.16 13.47 -13.20
C ASP A 109 1.99 13.11 -14.14
N LYS A 110 0.77 13.44 -13.70
CA LYS A 110 -0.48 13.12 -14.42
C LYS A 110 -0.56 13.69 -15.83
N GLU A 111 0.15 14.77 -16.11
CA GLU A 111 0.28 15.34 -17.45
C GLU A 111 0.93 14.39 -18.46
N ASN A 112 1.66 13.38 -17.99
CA ASN A 112 2.34 12.38 -18.82
C ASN A 112 1.54 11.08 -18.98
N ILE A 113 0.30 11.01 -18.49
CA ILE A 113 -0.51 9.78 -18.44
C ILE A 113 -0.71 9.12 -19.81
N ASP A 114 -0.70 9.90 -20.89
CA ASP A 114 -0.83 9.41 -22.27
C ASP A 114 0.29 8.41 -22.63
N GLN A 115 1.47 8.52 -22.00
CA GLN A 115 2.58 7.59 -22.23
C GLN A 115 2.23 6.18 -21.76
N LEU A 116 1.48 6.04 -20.64
CA LEU A 116 0.96 4.74 -20.17
C LEU A 116 0.01 4.12 -21.19
N MET A 117 -0.65 4.93 -22.02
CA MET A 117 -1.69 4.48 -22.93
C MET A 117 -1.17 4.01 -24.29
N THR A 118 0.11 4.21 -24.59
CA THR A 118 0.69 4.05 -25.94
C THR A 118 0.48 2.66 -26.55
N ASN A 119 0.56 1.61 -25.73
CA ASN A 119 0.51 0.21 -26.18
C ASN A 119 -0.87 -0.45 -26.02
N PHE A 120 -1.92 0.35 -25.77
CA PHE A 120 -3.29 -0.16 -25.62
C PHE A 120 -4.16 0.22 -26.82
N THR A 121 -5.15 -0.63 -27.09
CA THR A 121 -6.18 -0.35 -28.09
C THR A 121 -7.10 0.79 -27.63
N GLU A 122 -7.79 1.44 -28.58
CA GLU A 122 -8.76 2.50 -28.25
C GLU A 122 -9.87 2.02 -27.30
N TYR A 123 -10.28 0.76 -27.43
CA TYR A 123 -11.23 0.15 -26.51
C TYR A 123 -10.66 0.08 -25.09
N GLU A 124 -9.44 -0.45 -24.91
CA GLU A 124 -8.78 -0.56 -23.61
C GLU A 124 -8.54 0.82 -22.98
N LYS A 125 -8.07 1.79 -23.77
CA LYS A 125 -7.94 3.18 -23.33
C LYS A 125 -9.28 3.72 -22.79
N SER A 126 -10.39 3.48 -23.51
CA SER A 126 -11.71 3.91 -23.06
C SER A 126 -12.14 3.25 -21.75
N VAL A 127 -11.73 2.00 -21.50
CA VAL A 127 -12.02 1.29 -20.25
C VAL A 127 -11.18 1.85 -19.10
N ILE A 128 -9.89 2.06 -19.34
CA ILE A 128 -8.94 2.64 -18.37
C ILE A 128 -9.37 4.05 -17.96
N LEU A 129 -9.73 4.90 -18.93
CA LEU A 129 -10.17 6.27 -18.68
C LEU A 129 -11.54 6.35 -17.97
N LYS A 130 -12.42 5.36 -18.17
CA LYS A 130 -13.69 5.30 -17.41
C LYS A 130 -13.51 5.02 -15.92
N SER A 131 -12.41 4.38 -15.54
CA SER A 131 -12.04 4.18 -14.13
C SER A 131 -11.37 5.38 -13.48
N VAL A 132 -11.03 6.41 -14.26
CA VAL A 132 -10.53 7.69 -13.76
C VAL A 132 -11.70 8.50 -13.22
N LYS A 133 -11.66 8.80 -11.92
CA LYS A 133 -12.66 9.63 -11.22
C LYS A 133 -12.15 11.06 -11.06
#